data_AF-A0A847DP51-F1
#
_entry.id   AF-A0A847DP51-F1
#
_cell.length_a   1.000
_cell.length_b   1.000
_cell.length_c   1.000
_cell.angle_alpha   90.00
_cell.angle_beta   90.00
_cell.angle_gamma   90.00
#
_symmetry.space_group_name_H-M   'P 1'
#
loop_
_entity.id
_entity.type
_entity.pdbx_description
1 polymer ?
#
loop_
_entity_poly.entity_id
_entity_poly.type
_entity_poly.pdbx_seq_one_letter_code
_entity_poly.pdbx_strand_id
1 'polypeptide(L)'
;MNISKFLRKGLLIGFAFVSAMACAEEYALPDRTELSSFSEEALAYYTSGVQALDCVDYYNAYNNFLKASQLQPDAMRLNLITAALAVREGRSLKALDAPEAYENAITCYHNVLRQKKLDESMRREVLNKTKLAMQEVDTLRLAQRDAKREAMGTQFITKLNQDMMSAKSLFDDNKKKTKSKSVDKTLLTRQSTGSDGKNEVAKTITQSFVSMHNQQMQMMKQQQQQGQQMDGMGMGMGMPGMGGMATPGMGPGAMPGMAAGGGAGQVNF
;
A
#
# COMPACT_ATOMS: atom_id res chain seq x y z
N MET A 1 -36.99 -33.57 -40.59
CA MET A 1 -37.28 -32.67 -39.46
C MET A 1 -35.95 -32.25 -38.83
N ASN A 2 -35.74 -30.93 -38.73
CA ASN A 2 -34.44 -30.29 -38.54
C ASN A 2 -33.88 -30.41 -37.11
N ILE A 3 -32.62 -30.84 -37.03
CA ILE A 3 -31.74 -30.74 -35.87
C ILE A 3 -31.04 -29.38 -35.96
N SER A 4 -31.48 -28.40 -35.18
CA SER A 4 -30.68 -27.26 -34.71
C SER A 4 -31.61 -26.19 -34.14
N LYS A 5 -31.46 -25.88 -32.85
CA LYS A 5 -31.39 -24.50 -32.32
C LYS A 5 -31.20 -24.51 -30.80
N PHE A 6 -29.96 -24.22 -30.42
CA PHE A 6 -29.62 -23.14 -29.48
C PHE A 6 -30.05 -23.31 -28.01
N LEU A 7 -29.30 -24.16 -27.29
CA LEU A 7 -28.97 -23.91 -25.88
C LEU A 7 -28.10 -22.63 -25.80
N ARG A 8 -28.74 -21.48 -25.58
CA ARG A 8 -28.05 -20.25 -25.17
C ARG A 8 -27.88 -20.29 -23.65
N LYS A 9 -26.61 -20.54 -23.28
CA LYS A 9 -26.03 -20.54 -21.94
C LYS A 9 -26.44 -19.29 -21.16
N GLY A 10 -27.17 -19.49 -20.07
CA GLY A 10 -27.30 -18.51 -19.00
C GLY A 10 -25.96 -18.40 -18.27
N LEU A 11 -25.28 -17.28 -18.49
CA LEU A 11 -24.07 -16.89 -17.78
C LEU A 11 -24.47 -16.38 -16.38
N LEU A 12 -24.62 -17.31 -15.43
CA LEU A 12 -24.67 -16.99 -14.01
C LEU A 12 -23.23 -16.75 -13.53
N ILE A 13 -22.80 -15.49 -13.53
CA ILE A 13 -21.59 -15.05 -12.83
C ILE A 13 -21.93 -15.06 -11.33
N GLY A 14 -21.75 -16.21 -10.70
CA GLY A 14 -21.75 -16.34 -9.26
C GLY A 14 -20.49 -15.68 -8.70
N PHE A 15 -20.65 -14.50 -8.09
CA PHE A 15 -19.63 -13.89 -7.24
C PHE A 15 -19.47 -14.76 -5.99
N ALA A 16 -18.61 -15.76 -6.05
CA ALA A 16 -18.14 -16.47 -4.87
C ALA A 16 -17.20 -15.54 -4.11
N PHE A 17 -17.75 -14.84 -3.12
CA PHE A 17 -16.97 -14.19 -2.07
C PHE A 17 -16.34 -15.32 -1.25
N VAL A 18 -15.12 -15.74 -1.62
CA VAL A 18 -14.31 -16.58 -0.76
C VAL A 18 -13.88 -15.71 0.40
N SER A 19 -14.70 -15.68 1.45
CA SER A 19 -14.27 -15.25 2.78
C SER A 19 -13.20 -16.22 3.24
N ALA A 20 -11.95 -15.92 2.89
CA ALA A 20 -10.80 -16.56 3.50
C ALA A 20 -10.88 -16.26 5.00
N MET A 21 -11.18 -17.29 5.80
CA MET A 21 -10.96 -17.23 7.23
C MET A 21 -9.49 -16.92 7.45
N ALA A 22 -9.19 -15.70 7.89
CA ALA A 22 -7.89 -15.34 8.37
C ALA A 22 -7.67 -16.09 9.69
N CYS A 23 -7.16 -17.31 9.62
CA CYS A 23 -6.53 -17.91 10.79
C CYS A 23 -5.36 -17.00 11.16
N ALA A 24 -5.37 -16.46 12.38
CA ALA A 24 -4.23 -15.78 12.94
C ALA A 24 -3.06 -16.78 12.92
N GLU A 25 -2.01 -16.45 12.19
CA GLU A 25 -0.83 -17.28 12.08
C GLU A 25 -0.08 -17.20 13.41
N GLU A 26 -0.33 -18.19 14.28
CA GLU A 26 0.26 -18.24 15.61
C GLU A 26 1.69 -18.77 15.50
N TYR A 27 2.65 -17.85 15.39
CA TYR A 27 4.06 -18.20 15.49
C TYR A 27 4.43 -18.40 16.95
N ALA A 28 4.90 -19.60 17.28
CA ALA A 28 5.47 -19.85 18.60
C ALA A 28 6.64 -18.88 18.84
N LEU A 29 6.66 -18.26 20.03
CA LEU A 29 7.78 -17.41 20.44
C LEU A 29 9.03 -18.26 20.71
N PRO A 30 10.25 -17.70 20.53
CA PRO A 30 11.51 -18.32 20.93
C PRO A 30 11.42 -18.93 22.34
N ASP A 31 11.80 -20.20 22.47
CA ASP A 31 11.86 -20.85 23.78
C ASP A 31 13.10 -20.39 24.57
N ARG A 32 13.15 -20.78 25.85
CA ARG A 32 14.24 -20.40 26.75
C ARG A 32 15.61 -20.88 26.25
N THR A 33 15.66 -22.02 25.55
CA THR A 33 16.90 -22.55 24.96
C THR A 33 17.37 -21.73 23.78
N GLU A 34 16.46 -21.32 22.90
CA GLU A 34 16.74 -20.45 21.76
C GLU A 34 17.20 -19.07 22.24
N LEU A 35 16.50 -18.47 23.21
CA LEU A 35 16.89 -17.19 23.80
C LEU A 35 18.27 -17.23 24.48
N SER A 36 18.65 -18.36 25.08
CA SER A 36 19.96 -18.50 25.70
C SER A 36 21.13 -18.53 24.71
N SER A 37 20.85 -18.80 23.43
CA SER A 37 21.85 -18.76 22.36
C SER A 37 22.07 -17.36 21.79
N PHE A 38 21.23 -16.39 22.15
CA PHE A 38 21.30 -15.06 21.58
C PHE A 38 22.47 -14.29 22.16
N SER A 39 23.18 -13.57 21.29
CA SER A 39 24.09 -12.51 21.72
C SER A 39 23.30 -11.41 22.43
N GLU A 40 23.96 -10.68 23.33
CA GLU A 40 23.35 -9.59 24.10
C GLU A 40 22.72 -8.53 23.18
N GLU A 41 23.39 -8.19 22.08
CA GLU A 41 22.88 -7.28 21.06
C GLU A 41 21.62 -7.83 20.36
N ALA A 42 21.61 -9.11 19.98
CA ALA A 42 20.45 -9.72 19.36
C ALA A 42 19.26 -9.77 20.32
N LEU A 43 19.51 -10.01 21.62
CA LEU A 43 18.49 -10.00 22.65
C LEU A 43 17.91 -8.59 22.86
N ALA A 44 18.72 -7.54 22.80
CA ALA A 44 18.25 -6.16 22.87
C ALA A 44 17.31 -5.80 21.71
N TYR A 45 17.66 -6.20 20.48
CA TYR A 45 16.77 -6.01 19.33
C TYR A 45 15.51 -6.87 19.42
N TYR A 46 15.63 -8.13 19.84
CA TYR A 46 14.49 -9.02 20.04
C TYR A 46 13.49 -8.44 21.04
N THR A 47 13.96 -8.00 22.22
CA THR A 47 13.12 -7.41 23.27
C THR A 47 12.47 -6.10 22.80
N SER A 48 13.20 -5.24 22.10
CA SER A 48 12.65 -4.02 21.49
C SER A 48 11.58 -4.34 20.43
N GLY A 49 11.77 -5.41 19.65
CA GLY A 49 10.80 -5.90 18.68
C GLY A 49 9.51 -6.41 19.32
N VAL A 50 9.62 -7.14 20.44
CA VAL A 50 8.46 -7.61 21.23
C VAL A 50 7.69 -6.42 21.80
N GLN A 51 8.38 -5.44 22.40
CA GLN A 51 7.73 -4.22 22.92
C GLN A 51 7.00 -3.43 21.83
N ALA A 52 7.57 -3.36 20.62
CA ALA A 52 6.92 -2.73 19.48
C ALA A 52 5.64 -3.50 19.06
N LEU A 53 5.66 -4.84 19.07
CA LEU A 53 4.45 -5.64 18.82
C LEU A 53 3.37 -5.41 19.88
N ASP A 54 3.75 -5.31 21.15
CA ASP A 54 2.81 -5.01 22.25
C ASP A 54 2.13 -3.64 22.04
N CYS A 55 2.83 -2.72 21.39
CA CYS A 55 2.31 -1.40 21.00
C CYS A 55 1.61 -1.39 19.62
N VAL A 56 1.47 -2.54 18.95
CA VAL A 56 0.90 -2.67 17.58
C VAL A 56 1.73 -1.90 16.54
N ASP A 57 3.00 -1.62 16.85
CA ASP A 57 3.96 -0.95 15.96
C ASP A 57 4.72 -2.00 15.13
N TYR A 58 4.05 -2.46 14.09
CA TYR A 58 4.59 -3.52 13.24
C TYR A 58 5.81 -3.10 12.41
N TYR A 59 5.96 -1.80 12.11
CA TYR A 59 7.09 -1.30 11.35
C TYR A 59 8.37 -1.38 12.18
N ASN A 60 8.33 -0.85 13.41
CA ASN A 60 9.47 -0.94 14.32
C ASN A 60 9.71 -2.37 14.81
N ALA A 61 8.64 -3.17 14.99
CA ALA A 61 8.78 -4.59 15.26
C ALA A 61 9.57 -5.29 14.16
N TYR A 62 9.16 -5.12 12.89
CA TYR A 62 9.84 -5.70 11.74
C TYR A 62 11.32 -5.33 11.69
N ASN A 63 11.65 -4.04 11.80
CA ASN A 63 13.03 -3.56 11.73
C ASN A 63 13.90 -4.14 12.86
N ASN A 64 13.36 -4.24 14.07
CA ASN A 64 14.09 -4.81 15.21
C ASN A 64 14.28 -6.33 15.08
N PHE A 65 13.23 -7.07 14.70
CA PHE A 65 13.34 -8.51 14.48
C PHE A 65 14.23 -8.86 13.29
N LEU A 66 14.26 -8.02 12.25
CA LEU A 66 15.18 -8.20 11.13
C LEU A 66 16.64 -8.11 11.60
N LYS A 67 17.00 -7.07 12.36
CA LYS A 67 18.33 -6.95 12.95
C LYS A 67 18.68 -8.13 13.86
N ALA A 68 17.75 -8.54 14.73
CA ALA A 68 17.95 -9.70 15.58
C ALA A 68 18.20 -10.98 14.75
N SER A 69 17.43 -11.20 13.67
CA SER A 69 17.56 -12.38 12.81
C SER A 69 18.86 -12.40 11.99
N GLN A 70 19.39 -11.24 11.63
CA GLN A 70 20.69 -11.11 10.96
C GLN A 70 21.83 -11.51 11.90
N LEU A 71 21.72 -11.17 13.19
CA LEU A 71 22.68 -11.54 14.23
C LEU A 71 22.54 -13.01 14.66
N GLN A 72 21.34 -13.58 14.54
CA GLN A 72 21.02 -14.94 14.95
C GLN A 72 20.31 -15.71 13.83
N PRO A 73 21.04 -16.07 12.74
CA PRO A 73 20.45 -16.79 11.61
C PRO A 73 20.01 -18.21 12.00
N ASP A 74 20.57 -18.79 13.07
CA ASP A 74 20.23 -20.13 13.53
C ASP A 74 18.97 -20.17 14.41
N ALA A 75 18.43 -19.02 14.81
CA ALA A 75 17.23 -18.93 15.64
C ALA A 75 15.97 -19.18 14.80
N MET A 76 15.49 -20.43 14.79
CA MET A 76 14.38 -20.88 13.96
C MET A 76 13.11 -20.03 14.16
N ARG A 77 12.65 -19.85 15.40
CA ARG A 77 11.37 -19.16 15.66
C ARG A 77 11.49 -17.67 15.40
N LEU A 78 12.64 -17.07 15.73
CA LEU A 78 12.93 -15.69 15.38
C LEU A 78 12.84 -15.48 13.86
N ASN A 79 13.50 -16.32 13.07
CA ASN A 79 13.44 -16.21 11.61
C ASN A 79 12.01 -16.42 11.06
N LEU A 80 11.20 -17.31 11.65
CA LEU A 80 9.79 -17.46 11.27
C LEU A 80 8.96 -16.19 11.54
N ILE A 81 9.12 -15.59 12.72
CA ILE A 81 8.44 -14.33 13.09
C ILE A 81 8.86 -13.20 12.16
N THR A 82 10.17 -13.03 11.94
CA THR A 82 10.72 -12.02 11.05
C THR A 82 10.17 -12.20 9.63
N ALA A 83 10.16 -13.43 9.11
CA ALA A 83 9.64 -13.69 7.76
C ALA A 83 8.15 -13.33 7.62
N ALA A 84 7.35 -13.61 8.63
CA ALA A 84 5.93 -13.26 8.64
C ALA A 84 5.71 -11.74 8.61
N LEU A 85 6.47 -11.01 9.45
CA LEU A 85 6.45 -9.55 9.48
C LEU A 85 6.96 -8.94 8.17
N ALA A 86 7.99 -9.51 7.58
CA ALA A 86 8.55 -9.08 6.30
C ALA A 86 7.54 -9.26 5.15
N VAL A 87 6.83 -10.39 5.09
CA VAL A 87 5.74 -10.60 4.11
C VAL A 87 4.61 -9.60 4.33
N ARG A 88 4.23 -9.33 5.59
CA ARG A 88 3.23 -8.32 5.91
C ARG A 88 3.67 -6.93 5.46
N GLU A 89 4.93 -6.57 5.70
CA GLU A 89 5.50 -5.29 5.32
C GLU A 89 5.50 -5.11 3.80
N GLY A 90 6.00 -6.10 3.03
CA GLY A 90 5.98 -6.08 1.56
C GLY A 90 4.57 -5.99 0.97
N ARG A 91 3.56 -6.52 1.67
CA ARG A 91 2.15 -6.33 1.29
C ARG A 91 1.68 -4.90 1.52
N SER A 92 2.19 -4.20 2.53
CA SER A 92 1.77 -2.83 2.85
C SER A 92 2.46 -1.76 2.01
N LEU A 93 3.70 -2.00 1.61
CA LEU A 93 4.52 -1.08 0.82
C LEU A 93 4.07 -1.01 -0.64
N LYS A 94 4.52 0.05 -1.34
CA LYS A 94 4.36 0.20 -2.80
C LYS A 94 5.27 -0.77 -3.55
N ALA A 95 4.98 -0.99 -4.82
CA ALA A 95 5.68 -1.93 -5.69
C ALA A 95 7.17 -1.66 -5.82
N LEU A 96 7.62 -0.40 -5.65
CA LEU A 96 9.03 -0.04 -5.70
C LEU A 96 9.81 -0.54 -4.47
N ASP A 97 9.20 -0.46 -3.29
CA ASP A 97 9.86 -0.73 -2.00
C ASP A 97 9.54 -2.13 -1.45
N ALA A 98 8.45 -2.75 -1.92
CA ALA A 98 8.02 -4.08 -1.51
C ALA A 98 9.00 -5.23 -1.80
N PRO A 99 9.80 -5.24 -2.89
CA PRO A 99 10.72 -6.35 -3.19
C PRO A 99 11.71 -6.64 -2.07
N GLU A 100 12.32 -5.61 -1.47
CA GLU A 100 13.29 -5.75 -0.39
C GLU A 100 12.70 -6.48 0.82
N ALA A 101 11.46 -6.13 1.21
CA ALA A 101 10.78 -6.80 2.30
C ALA A 101 10.53 -8.29 2.01
N TYR A 102 10.17 -8.64 0.77
CA TYR A 102 10.01 -10.04 0.38
C TYR A 102 11.34 -10.80 0.30
N GLU A 103 12.42 -10.16 -0.14
CA GLU A 103 13.77 -10.75 -0.11
C GLU A 103 14.25 -11.03 1.32
N ASN A 104 13.96 -10.13 2.26
CA ASN A 104 14.20 -10.34 3.68
C ASN A 104 13.40 -11.55 4.21
N ALA A 105 12.13 -11.71 3.79
CA ALA A 105 11.32 -12.89 4.13
C ALA A 105 11.93 -14.19 3.59
N ILE A 106 12.35 -14.20 2.32
CA ILE A 106 12.96 -15.37 1.66
C ILE A 106 14.23 -15.78 2.40
N THR A 107 15.08 -14.81 2.76
CA THR A 107 16.30 -15.05 3.53
C THR A 107 16.00 -15.73 4.86
N CYS A 108 15.02 -15.22 5.60
CA CYS A 108 14.61 -15.80 6.88
C CYS A 108 14.05 -17.24 6.72
N TYR A 109 13.23 -17.50 5.69
CA TYR A 109 12.76 -18.86 5.43
C TYR A 109 13.90 -19.81 5.03
N HIS A 110 14.88 -19.35 4.25
CA HIS A 110 16.06 -20.15 3.92
C HIS A 110 16.90 -20.48 5.15
N ASN A 111 17.04 -19.55 6.11
CA ASN A 111 17.69 -19.82 7.39
C ASN A 111 16.98 -20.94 8.17
N VAL A 112 15.64 -20.92 8.19
CA VAL A 112 14.84 -22.00 8.81
C VAL A 112 15.05 -23.34 8.09
N LEU A 113 15.06 -23.36 6.75
CA LEU A 113 15.21 -24.60 5.97
C LEU A 113 16.58 -25.26 6.10
N ARG A 114 17.62 -24.49 6.47
CA ARG A 114 18.97 -25.01 6.78
C ARG A 114 19.01 -25.83 8.07
N GLN A 115 18.01 -25.69 8.94
CA GLN A 115 17.93 -26.45 10.19
C GLN A 115 17.75 -27.94 9.91
N LYS A 116 18.68 -28.75 10.43
CA LYS A 116 18.69 -30.21 10.23
C LYS A 116 17.58 -30.94 11.00
N LYS A 117 17.09 -30.34 12.08
CA LYS A 117 16.06 -30.92 12.98
C LYS A 117 14.64 -30.43 12.68
N LEU A 118 14.41 -29.86 11.50
CA LEU A 118 13.08 -29.37 11.12
C LEU A 118 12.16 -30.56 10.77
N ASP A 119 10.99 -30.60 11.42
CA ASP A 119 9.95 -31.57 11.11
C ASP A 119 9.52 -31.48 9.64
N GLU A 120 9.19 -32.61 9.02
CA GLU A 120 8.89 -32.68 7.59
C GLU A 120 7.62 -31.89 7.23
N SER A 121 6.62 -31.85 8.12
CA SER A 121 5.43 -31.03 7.92
C SER A 121 5.77 -29.55 7.90
N MET A 122 6.55 -29.09 8.90
CA MET A 122 7.00 -27.71 8.98
C MET A 122 7.92 -27.34 7.81
N ARG A 123 8.81 -28.24 7.38
CA ARG A 123 9.67 -28.04 6.20
C ARG A 123 8.84 -27.77 4.95
N ARG A 124 7.80 -28.57 4.71
CA ARG A 124 6.90 -28.40 3.57
C ARG A 124 6.15 -27.07 3.64
N GLU A 125 5.67 -26.69 4.83
CA GLU A 125 5.02 -25.40 5.04
C GLU A 125 5.95 -24.23 4.72
N VAL A 126 7.18 -24.24 5.26
CA VAL A 126 8.17 -23.20 5.02
C VAL A 126 8.57 -23.13 3.54
N LEU A 127 8.71 -24.27 2.86
CA LEU A 127 8.95 -24.31 1.41
C LEU A 127 7.80 -23.65 0.63
N ASN A 128 6.55 -23.93 1.00
CA ASN A 128 5.39 -23.31 0.37
C ASN A 128 5.38 -21.79 0.60
N LYS A 129 5.64 -21.33 1.84
CA LYS A 129 5.74 -19.90 2.16
C LYS A 129 6.87 -19.21 1.40
N THR A 130 8.02 -19.87 1.28
CA THR A 130 9.17 -19.38 0.49
C THR A 130 8.77 -19.21 -0.98
N LYS A 131 8.12 -20.22 -1.58
CA LYS A 131 7.65 -20.15 -2.97
C LYS A 131 6.66 -19.01 -3.18
N LEU A 132 5.73 -18.80 -2.25
CA LEU A 132 4.80 -17.68 -2.32
C LEU A 132 5.52 -16.34 -2.22
N ALA A 133 6.46 -16.18 -1.28
CA ALA A 133 7.26 -14.96 -1.16
C ALA A 133 8.04 -14.67 -2.44
N MET A 134 8.67 -15.68 -3.06
CA MET A 134 9.37 -15.53 -4.34
C MET A 134 8.45 -15.09 -5.47
N GLN A 135 7.19 -15.54 -5.50
CA GLN A 135 6.20 -15.09 -6.49
C GLN A 135 5.77 -13.63 -6.27
N GLU A 136 5.80 -13.15 -5.03
CA GLU A 136 5.45 -11.77 -4.69
C GLU A 136 6.58 -10.77 -4.98
N VAL A 137 7.82 -11.21 -5.16
CA VAL A 137 8.95 -10.35 -5.59
C VAL A 137 8.78 -9.83 -7.02
N ASP A 138 7.96 -10.48 -7.84
CA ASP A 138 7.74 -10.08 -9.24
C ASP A 138 7.18 -8.65 -9.34
N THR A 139 8.05 -7.72 -9.76
CA THR A 139 7.77 -6.29 -9.88
C THR A 139 6.58 -5.99 -10.80
N LEU A 140 6.36 -6.80 -11.84
CA LEU A 140 5.22 -6.62 -12.74
C LEU A 140 3.91 -6.94 -12.03
N ARG A 141 3.88 -8.00 -11.23
CA ARG A 141 2.73 -8.38 -10.40
C ARG A 141 2.46 -7.35 -9.30
N LEU A 142 3.51 -6.82 -8.68
CA LEU A 142 3.39 -5.75 -7.68
C LEU A 142 2.84 -4.46 -8.29
N ALA A 143 3.27 -4.08 -9.48
CA ALA A 143 2.73 -2.92 -10.19
C ALA A 143 1.22 -3.10 -10.52
N GLN A 144 0.82 -4.29 -10.96
CA GLN A 144 -0.59 -4.61 -11.19
C GLN A 144 -1.42 -4.56 -9.89
N ARG A 145 -0.87 -5.06 -8.79
CA ARG A 145 -1.48 -5.00 -7.46
C ARG A 145 -1.72 -3.56 -7.05
N ASP A 146 -0.73 -2.69 -7.23
CA ASP A 146 -0.83 -1.28 -6.85
C ASP A 146 -1.82 -0.52 -7.75
N ALA A 147 -1.79 -0.73 -9.07
CA ALA A 147 -2.80 -0.18 -9.99
C ALA A 147 -4.22 -0.61 -9.60
N LYS A 148 -4.40 -1.87 -9.18
CA LYS A 148 -5.68 -2.38 -8.69
C LYS A 148 -6.10 -1.71 -7.38
N ARG A 149 -5.17 -1.48 -6.44
CA ARG A 149 -5.45 -0.76 -5.18
C ARG A 149 -5.90 0.66 -5.45
N GLU A 150 -5.23 1.37 -6.33
CA GLU A 150 -5.59 2.75 -6.72
C GLU A 150 -6.96 2.80 -7.40
N ALA A 151 -7.24 1.86 -8.32
CA ALA A 151 -8.53 1.77 -8.99
C ALA A 151 -9.67 1.49 -8.00
N MET A 152 -9.50 0.53 -7.09
CA MET A 152 -10.49 0.20 -6.06
C MET A 152 -10.68 1.35 -5.06
N GLY A 153 -9.60 2.01 -4.64
CA GLY A 153 -9.66 3.19 -3.78
C GLY A 153 -10.44 4.33 -4.43
N THR A 154 -10.18 4.60 -5.71
CA THR A 154 -10.90 5.61 -6.49
C THR A 154 -12.39 5.28 -6.61
N GLN A 155 -12.72 4.02 -6.89
CA GLN A 155 -14.11 3.54 -6.93
C GLN A 155 -14.81 3.70 -5.59
N PHE A 156 -14.15 3.37 -4.49
CA PHE A 156 -14.68 3.54 -3.14
C PHE A 156 -14.97 5.02 -2.85
N ILE A 157 -14.02 5.92 -3.11
CA ILE A 157 -14.20 7.37 -2.90
C ILE A 157 -15.35 7.90 -3.75
N THR A 158 -15.43 7.48 -5.02
CA THR A 158 -16.51 7.90 -5.93
C THR A 158 -17.87 7.46 -5.40
N LYS A 159 -18.00 6.21 -4.95
CA LYS A 159 -19.23 5.67 -4.37
C LYS A 159 -19.59 6.36 -3.06
N LEU A 160 -18.61 6.57 -2.17
CA LEU A 160 -18.80 7.30 -0.93
C LEU A 160 -19.34 8.71 -1.18
N ASN A 161 -18.79 9.42 -2.17
CA ASN A 161 -19.25 10.75 -2.56
C ASN A 161 -20.68 10.73 -3.12
N GLN A 162 -21.03 9.72 -3.94
CA GLN A 162 -22.39 9.53 -4.43
C GLN A 162 -23.38 9.26 -3.28
N ASP A 163 -23.03 8.37 -2.35
CA ASP A 163 -23.83 8.06 -1.17
C ASP A 163 -24.02 9.30 -0.29
N MET A 164 -22.97 10.10 -0.08
CA MET A 164 -23.05 11.38 0.64
C MET A 164 -23.95 12.41 -0.05
N MET A 165 -23.88 12.54 -1.38
CA MET A 165 -24.73 13.45 -2.14
C MET A 165 -26.20 13.01 -2.10
N SER A 166 -26.46 11.71 -2.22
CA SER A 166 -27.81 11.15 -2.12
C SER A 166 -28.38 11.35 -0.70
N ALA A 167 -27.60 11.10 0.35
CA ALA A 167 -27.99 11.33 1.72
C ALA A 167 -28.30 12.82 1.96
N LYS A 168 -27.44 13.73 1.49
CA LYS A 168 -27.68 15.18 1.57
C LYS A 168 -28.97 15.60 0.88
N SER A 169 -29.24 15.08 -0.33
CA SER A 169 -30.48 15.36 -1.06
C SER A 169 -31.72 14.88 -0.30
N LEU A 170 -31.67 13.69 0.32
CA LEU A 170 -32.75 13.16 1.15
C LEU A 170 -32.99 13.99 2.42
N PHE A 171 -31.93 14.54 3.02
CA PHE A 171 -32.04 15.47 4.14
C PHE A 171 -32.65 16.81 3.72
N ASP A 172 -32.22 17.36 2.58
CA ASP A 172 -32.76 18.62 2.05
C ASP A 172 -34.23 18.49 1.63
N ASP A 173 -34.62 17.35 1.04
CA ASP A 173 -36.01 17.06 0.67
C ASP A 173 -36.91 16.84 1.90
N ASN A 174 -36.41 16.19 2.96
CA ASN A 174 -37.13 16.11 4.23
C ASN A 174 -37.26 17.48 4.91
N LYS A 175 -36.26 18.35 4.81
CA LYS A 175 -36.34 19.73 5.32
C LYS A 175 -37.35 20.58 4.55
N LYS A 176 -37.47 20.38 3.23
CA LYS A 176 -38.50 21.02 2.40
C LYS A 176 -39.90 20.48 2.70
N LYS A 177 -40.07 19.16 2.87
CA LYS A 177 -41.36 18.54 3.24
C LYS A 177 -41.82 18.93 4.64
N THR A 178 -40.92 19.11 5.60
CA THR A 178 -41.25 19.60 6.95
C THR A 178 -41.60 21.10 6.97
N LYS A 179 -40.97 21.92 6.12
CA LYS A 179 -41.38 23.33 5.92
C LYS A 179 -42.71 23.47 5.16
N SER A 180 -42.98 22.61 4.17
CA SER A 180 -44.22 22.69 3.38
C SER A 180 -45.44 22.12 4.13
N LYS A 181 -45.23 21.34 5.19
CA LYS A 181 -46.29 20.88 6.10
C LYS A 181 -46.59 21.84 7.26
N SER A 182 -45.86 22.95 7.41
CA SER A 182 -46.09 23.90 8.51
C SER A 182 -47.02 25.07 8.17
N VAL A 183 -47.78 25.00 7.07
CA VAL A 183 -48.70 26.08 6.67
C VAL A 183 -50.18 25.76 6.95
N ASP A 184 -50.54 24.53 7.34
CA ASP A 184 -51.91 24.22 7.78
C ASP A 184 -51.90 23.32 9.03
N LYS A 185 -51.79 23.95 10.21
CA LYS A 185 -52.40 23.47 11.45
C LYS A 185 -52.34 24.53 12.53
N THR A 186 -53.26 25.48 12.44
CA THR A 186 -53.82 26.13 13.61
C THR A 186 -54.49 25.06 14.50
N LEU A 187 -54.28 25.17 15.80
CA LEU A 187 -54.94 24.48 16.91
C LEU A 187 -54.50 23.06 17.33
N LEU A 188 -54.13 23.03 18.62
CA LEU A 188 -54.27 22.00 19.65
C LEU A 188 -53.12 21.01 19.98
N THR A 189 -52.49 21.36 21.10
CA THR A 189 -52.24 20.53 22.31
C THR A 189 -50.98 19.67 22.38
N ARG A 190 -50.12 20.10 23.33
CA ARG A 190 -49.13 19.36 24.10
C ARG A 190 -49.43 17.85 24.23
N GLN A 191 -48.43 17.02 23.94
CA GLN A 191 -47.97 15.98 24.85
C GLN A 191 -46.59 15.48 24.45
N SER A 192 -45.68 15.49 25.42
CA SER A 192 -44.35 14.89 25.39
C SER A 192 -44.44 13.36 25.40
N THR A 193 -43.57 12.67 24.67
CA THR A 193 -42.73 11.57 25.21
C THR A 193 -41.71 11.10 24.16
N GLY A 194 -40.42 11.27 24.49
CA GLY A 194 -39.32 10.31 24.29
C GLY A 194 -38.89 9.87 22.89
N SER A 195 -37.71 10.33 22.43
CA SER A 195 -36.56 9.47 22.02
C SER A 195 -35.44 10.26 21.31
N ASP A 196 -34.60 11.03 22.03
CA ASP A 196 -33.63 11.96 21.39
C ASP A 196 -32.14 11.68 21.67
N GLY A 197 -31.75 10.43 21.96
CA GLY A 197 -30.32 10.09 22.14
C GLY A 197 -29.54 9.85 20.84
N LYS A 198 -30.19 9.39 19.76
CA LYS A 198 -29.52 9.00 18.51
C LYS A 198 -29.39 10.14 17.49
N ASN A 199 -30.16 11.21 17.66
CA ASN A 199 -30.28 12.29 16.69
C ASN A 199 -29.24 13.41 16.90
N GLU A 200 -28.74 13.57 18.13
CA GLU A 200 -27.68 14.55 18.43
C GLU A 200 -26.29 14.06 18.04
N VAL A 201 -26.00 12.77 18.21
CA VAL A 201 -24.71 12.18 17.78
C VAL A 201 -24.57 12.23 16.26
N ALA A 202 -25.64 11.92 15.51
CA ALA A 202 -25.65 12.02 14.05
C ALA A 202 -25.47 13.47 13.55
N LYS A 203 -26.07 14.46 14.23
CA LYS A 203 -25.87 15.88 13.91
C LYS A 203 -24.45 16.35 14.21
N THR A 204 -23.87 15.93 15.32
CA THR A 204 -22.52 16.33 15.76
C THR A 204 -21.43 15.73 14.86
N ILE A 205 -21.58 14.46 14.47
CA ILE A 205 -20.69 13.80 13.51
C ILE A 205 -20.78 14.51 12.15
N THR A 206 -21.99 14.75 11.66
CA THR A 206 -22.20 15.39 10.35
C THR A 206 -21.62 16.81 10.30
N GLN A 207 -21.78 17.60 11.38
CA GLN A 207 -21.20 18.94 11.46
C GLN A 207 -19.66 18.92 11.51
N SER A 208 -19.08 17.96 12.24
CA SER A 208 -17.62 17.79 12.34
C SER A 208 -17.00 17.41 10.99
N PHE A 209 -17.66 16.54 10.22
CA PHE A 209 -17.19 16.14 8.88
C PHE A 209 -17.35 17.23 7.83
N VAL A 210 -18.44 18.01 7.87
CA VAL A 210 -18.62 19.17 6.96
C VAL A 210 -17.58 20.25 7.25
N SER A 211 -17.23 20.46 8.53
CA SER A 211 -16.15 21.37 8.93
C SER A 211 -14.79 20.92 8.38
N MET A 212 -14.42 19.63 8.55
CA MET A 212 -13.17 19.09 8.01
C MET A 212 -13.10 19.16 6.49
N HIS A 213 -14.19 18.84 5.78
CA HIS A 213 -14.22 18.87 4.32
C HIS A 213 -14.04 20.31 3.78
N ASN A 214 -14.68 21.29 4.42
CA ASN A 214 -14.49 22.69 4.05
C ASN A 214 -13.06 23.17 4.33
N GLN A 215 -12.44 22.70 5.42
CA GLN A 215 -11.05 23.02 5.74
C GLN A 215 -10.06 22.39 4.73
N GLN A 216 -10.31 21.15 4.31
CA GLN A 216 -9.50 20.48 3.28
C GLN A 216 -9.61 21.16 1.92
N MET A 217 -10.81 21.62 1.54
CA MET A 217 -11.04 22.39 0.31
C MET A 217 -10.36 23.76 0.33
N GLN A 218 -10.28 24.43 1.49
CA GLN A 218 -9.54 25.69 1.62
C GLN A 218 -8.03 25.50 1.49
N MET A 219 -7.47 24.44 2.06
CA MET A 219 -6.04 24.12 1.90
C MET A 219 -5.68 23.78 0.44
N MET A 220 -6.53 23.03 -0.27
CA MET A 220 -6.33 22.77 -1.71
C MET A 220 -6.36 24.05 -2.55
N LYS A 221 -7.29 24.97 -2.25
CA LYS A 221 -7.34 26.27 -2.95
C LYS A 221 -6.10 27.13 -2.68
N GLN A 222 -5.55 27.10 -1.47
CA GLN A 222 -4.30 27.80 -1.15
C GLN A 222 -3.09 27.20 -1.89
N GLN A 223 -3.00 25.87 -2.01
CA GLN A 223 -1.94 25.24 -2.80
C GLN A 223 -2.05 25.56 -4.30
N GLN A 224 -3.25 25.63 -4.85
CA GLN A 224 -3.44 26.06 -6.25
C GLN A 224 -3.09 27.53 -6.48
N GLN A 225 -3.36 28.42 -5.52
CA GLN A 225 -3.00 29.84 -5.62
C GLN A 225 -1.48 30.07 -5.47
N GLN A 226 -0.78 29.26 -4.66
CA GLN A 226 0.69 29.31 -4.59
C GLN A 226 1.35 28.77 -5.86
N GLY A 227 0.77 27.77 -6.53
CA GLY A 227 1.23 27.30 -7.84
C GLY A 227 1.09 28.36 -8.95
N GLN A 228 0.02 29.16 -8.95
CA GLN A 228 -0.19 30.21 -9.95
C GLN A 228 0.67 31.48 -9.73
N GLN A 229 1.17 31.73 -8.51
CA GLN A 229 2.10 32.85 -8.27
C GLN A 229 3.53 32.55 -8.75
N MET A 230 3.92 31.29 -8.87
CA MET A 230 5.26 30.89 -9.35
C MET A 230 5.39 30.92 -10.88
N ASP A 231 4.30 30.73 -11.63
CA ASP A 231 4.29 30.87 -13.10
C ASP A 231 4.10 32.32 -13.58
N GLY A 232 3.73 33.25 -12.68
CA GLY A 232 3.46 34.66 -13.00
C GLY A 232 4.67 35.61 -12.91
N MET A 233 5.83 35.17 -12.43
CA MET A 233 7.04 36.02 -12.27
C MET A 233 8.12 35.80 -13.34
N GLY A 234 7.78 35.16 -14.47
CA GLY A 234 8.73 34.82 -15.54
C GLY A 234 8.72 35.74 -16.77
N MET A 235 8.22 36.98 -16.69
CA MET A 235 8.18 37.90 -17.84
C MET A 235 8.67 39.30 -17.47
N GLY A 236 9.86 39.66 -17.99
CA GLY A 236 10.24 41.04 -18.23
C GLY A 236 11.57 41.49 -17.64
N MET A 237 12.64 41.37 -18.42
CA MET A 237 13.66 42.42 -18.58
C MET A 237 14.46 42.11 -19.85
N GLY A 238 14.21 42.89 -20.90
CA GLY A 238 15.09 42.95 -22.07
C GLY A 238 16.17 44.01 -21.88
N MET A 239 17.35 43.79 -22.45
CA MET A 239 18.27 44.83 -22.97
C MET A 239 19.51 44.16 -23.64
N PRO A 240 20.37 44.88 -24.38
CA PRO A 240 20.28 45.09 -25.82
C PRO A 240 21.46 44.49 -26.62
N GLY A 241 21.31 44.44 -27.95
CA GLY A 241 22.37 44.02 -28.85
C GLY A 241 23.53 45.02 -28.95
N MET A 242 24.74 44.49 -29.13
CA MET A 242 25.88 45.21 -29.66
C MET A 242 26.70 44.26 -30.54
N GLY A 243 27.00 44.70 -31.76
CA GLY A 243 27.51 43.88 -32.84
C GLY A 243 29.03 43.71 -32.88
N GLY A 244 29.42 42.64 -33.58
CA GLY A 244 30.49 42.56 -34.58
C GLY A 244 31.95 42.67 -34.14
N MET A 245 32.73 41.61 -34.37
CA MET A 245 33.84 41.63 -35.36
C MET A 245 34.57 40.27 -35.50
N ALA A 246 34.84 39.95 -36.77
CA ALA A 246 35.96 39.17 -37.34
C ALA A 246 36.05 37.62 -37.21
N THR A 247 35.89 36.99 -38.38
CA THR A 247 36.35 35.69 -38.94
C THR A 247 37.88 35.42 -38.81
N PRO A 248 38.51 34.30 -39.31
CA PRO A 248 38.01 33.13 -40.09
C PRO A 248 38.58 31.72 -39.74
N GLY A 249 37.90 30.67 -40.20
CA GLY A 249 38.51 29.54 -40.96
C GLY A 249 39.06 28.31 -40.23
N MET A 250 38.49 27.12 -40.53
CA MET A 250 39.21 25.94 -41.08
C MET A 250 38.29 24.69 -41.16
N GLY A 251 38.02 24.26 -42.40
CA GLY A 251 37.99 22.89 -42.94
C GLY A 251 37.29 21.70 -42.22
N PRO A 252 36.48 20.91 -42.94
CA PRO A 252 36.03 19.58 -42.49
C PRO A 252 37.04 18.50 -42.89
N GLY A 253 37.59 17.79 -41.90
CA GLY A 253 38.56 16.70 -42.08
C GLY A 253 37.96 15.34 -41.72
N ALA A 254 37.95 14.45 -42.70
CA ALA A 254 37.49 13.06 -42.63
C ALA A 254 38.30 12.20 -41.64
N MET A 255 37.64 11.22 -41.02
CA MET A 255 38.32 10.01 -40.53
C MET A 255 37.66 8.76 -41.10
N PRO A 256 38.36 7.99 -41.95
CA PRO A 256 38.04 6.60 -42.26
C PRO A 256 38.98 5.64 -41.50
N GLY A 257 38.47 4.43 -41.25
CA GLY A 257 39.27 3.22 -41.48
C GLY A 257 39.88 2.49 -40.27
N MET A 258 39.28 1.32 -40.02
CA MET A 258 39.93 0.01 -40.08
C MET A 258 40.94 -0.46 -39.00
N ALA A 259 40.48 -1.53 -38.32
CA ALA A 259 41.01 -2.91 -38.39
C ALA A 259 42.05 -3.41 -37.36
N ALA A 260 41.60 -4.49 -36.70
CA ALA A 260 42.26 -5.79 -36.51
C ALA A 260 43.46 -5.94 -35.57
N GLY A 261 43.39 -6.98 -34.71
CA GLY A 261 44.59 -7.59 -34.12
C GLY A 261 44.36 -8.46 -32.88
N GLY A 262 44.00 -9.74 -33.10
CA GLY A 262 44.63 -10.94 -32.52
C GLY A 262 44.72 -11.16 -30.99
N GLY A 263 44.33 -12.36 -30.55
CA GLY A 263 44.74 -12.90 -29.25
C GLY A 263 44.00 -14.16 -28.81
N ALA A 264 44.32 -15.29 -29.43
CA ALA A 264 43.88 -16.62 -29.01
C ALA A 264 44.62 -17.06 -27.72
N GLY A 265 43.89 -17.63 -26.76
CA GLY A 265 44.43 -18.31 -25.60
C GLY A 265 43.68 -19.62 -25.36
N GLN A 266 44.30 -20.73 -25.74
CA GLN A 266 43.86 -22.11 -25.51
C GLN A 266 43.84 -22.46 -24.02
N VAL A 267 42.84 -23.23 -23.62
CA VAL A 267 42.79 -24.03 -22.40
C VAL A 267 42.91 -25.50 -22.79
N ASN A 268 43.91 -26.19 -22.24
CA ASN A 268 43.95 -27.64 -22.10
C ASN A 268 44.96 -28.00 -21.01
N PHE A 269 44.46 -28.44 -19.85
CA PHE A 269 44.81 -29.65 -19.09
C PHE A 269 43.89 -29.75 -17.89
#